data_AF-A0A6A2ZVQ2-F1
#
_entry.id   AF-A0A6A2ZVQ2-F1
#
_cell.length_a   1.000
_cell.length_b   1.000
_cell.length_c   1.000
_cell.angle_alpha   90.00
_cell.angle_beta   90.00
_cell.angle_gamma   90.00
#
_symmetry.space_group_name_H-M   'P 1'
#
loop_
_entity.id
_entity.type
_entity.pdbx_description
1 polymer ?
#
loop_
_entity_poly.entity_id
_entity_poly.type
_entity_poly.pdbx_seq_one_letter_code
_entity_poly.pdbx_strand_id
1 'polypeptide(L)'
;MVSLIHVTRSSRKNVCFVMFVDELTMQTLYSEVQTPDGGFIGLWKIVVVKNLPYDDMRRVGKIPKMLPHRLFPFARYSIWLDSKLRLQRDPLQLLDYFLWRKGHEYAISNHYDRHCLWEEVAQNKKLNKYNHTVIDEQFEFYQADGLKKFNASDPNKLLPSNVPEGSFIVRAHTPMSNLFSCLWFNEVERFTPRDQLSFAYTYQKLRRTNPDKPFYLNMFKDCERRAAAKLFRHISDEKRNVQQKATV
;
A
#
# COMPACT_ATOMS: atom_id res chain seq x y z
N MET A 1 -16.31 1.85 13.06
CA MET A 1 -15.55 2.56 12.00
C MET A 1 -16.02 4.02 12.06
N VAL A 2 -15.18 5.05 11.88
CA VAL A 2 -15.49 6.50 12.07
C VAL A 2 -15.14 7.05 13.46
N SER A 3 -14.01 7.75 13.55
CA SER A 3 -13.68 8.74 14.59
C SER A 3 -12.93 9.87 13.89
N LEU A 4 -13.27 11.10 14.28
CA LEU A 4 -13.10 12.37 13.57
C LEU A 4 -11.68 12.62 13.06
N ILE A 5 -11.45 12.33 11.78
CA ILE A 5 -10.46 13.09 11.03
C ILE A 5 -11.02 14.52 10.96
N HIS A 6 -10.27 15.50 11.46
CA HIS A 6 -10.59 16.90 11.18
C HIS A 6 -10.22 17.21 9.72
N VAL A 7 -11.04 16.71 8.79
CA VAL A 7 -10.92 17.02 7.36
C VAL A 7 -11.39 18.46 7.17
N THR A 8 -10.47 19.30 6.73
CA THR A 8 -10.72 20.72 6.48
C THR A 8 -11.80 20.90 5.41
N ARG A 9 -12.47 22.07 5.40
CA ARG A 9 -13.44 22.41 4.36
C ARG A 9 -12.83 22.33 2.96
N SER A 10 -11.57 22.73 2.81
CA SER A 10 -10.84 22.64 1.55
C SER A 10 -10.70 21.18 1.09
N SER A 11 -10.27 20.28 1.98
CA SER A 11 -10.16 18.86 1.65
C SER A 11 -11.51 18.21 1.33
N ARG A 12 -12.58 18.55 2.06
CA ARG A 12 -13.94 18.04 1.74
C ARG A 12 -14.41 18.44 0.34
N LYS A 13 -13.97 19.59 -0.17
CA LYS A 13 -14.31 20.07 -1.52
C LYS A 13 -13.47 19.41 -2.61
N ASN A 14 -12.22 19.07 -2.32
CA ASN A 14 -11.22 18.68 -3.33
C ASN A 14 -10.81 17.20 -3.29
N VAL A 15 -11.23 16.44 -2.27
CA VAL A 15 -10.78 15.07 -2.05
C VAL A 15 -11.96 14.12 -1.99
N CYS A 16 -11.94 13.11 -2.86
CA CYS A 16 -12.90 12.01 -2.84
C CYS A 16 -12.37 10.88 -1.93
N PHE A 17 -13.20 10.42 -0.99
CA PHE A 17 -12.90 9.28 -0.14
C PHE A 17 -13.67 8.07 -0.67
N VAL A 18 -12.96 7.02 -1.07
CA VAL A 18 -13.56 5.83 -1.69
C VAL A 18 -13.09 4.58 -0.96
N MET A 19 -14.04 3.72 -0.60
CA MET A 19 -13.80 2.44 0.06
C MET A 19 -14.26 1.31 -0.86
N PHE A 20 -13.32 0.50 -1.33
CA PHE A 20 -13.62 -0.70 -2.11
C PHE A 20 -13.87 -1.87 -1.17
N VAL A 21 -14.99 -2.55 -1.36
CA VAL A 21 -15.40 -3.73 -0.57
C VAL A 21 -15.90 -4.83 -1.49
N ASP A 22 -15.68 -6.08 -1.14
CA ASP A 22 -16.37 -7.21 -1.76
C ASP A 22 -17.80 -7.37 -1.18
N GLU A 23 -18.60 -8.24 -1.79
CA GLU A 23 -20.00 -8.45 -1.39
C GLU A 23 -20.14 -8.99 0.05
N LEU A 24 -19.23 -9.86 0.49
CA LEU A 24 -19.25 -10.44 1.84
C LEU A 24 -18.87 -9.40 2.90
N THR A 25 -17.83 -8.61 2.62
CA THR A 25 -17.44 -7.47 3.47
C THR A 25 -18.58 -6.46 3.56
N MET A 26 -19.29 -6.21 2.46
CA MET A 26 -20.44 -5.30 2.46
C MET A 26 -21.59 -5.79 3.34
N GLN A 27 -21.93 -7.08 3.26
CA GLN A 27 -22.95 -7.68 4.14
C GLN A 27 -22.58 -7.55 5.62
N THR A 28 -21.30 -7.74 5.94
CA THR A 28 -20.78 -7.55 7.31
C THR A 28 -20.86 -6.08 7.75
N LEU A 29 -20.57 -5.13 6.86
CA LEU A 29 -20.71 -3.71 7.17
C LEU A 29 -22.16 -3.30 7.44
N TYR A 30 -23.12 -3.84 6.68
CA TYR A 30 -24.55 -3.57 6.90
C TYR A 30 -25.07 -4.12 8.22
N SER A 31 -24.48 -5.20 8.75
CA SER A 31 -24.90 -5.74 10.06
C SER A 31 -24.29 -5.00 11.24
N GLU A 32 -23.10 -4.39 11.07
CA GLU A 32 -22.40 -3.65 12.14
C GLU A 32 -22.70 -2.15 12.16
N VAL A 33 -22.99 -1.55 10.99
CA VAL A 33 -23.19 -0.11 10.82
C VAL A 33 -24.64 0.12 10.39
N GLN A 34 -25.36 0.98 11.11
CA GLN A 34 -26.66 1.50 10.68
C GLN A 34 -26.56 1.91 9.20
N THR A 35 -27.53 1.44 8.41
CA THR A 35 -27.58 1.52 6.94
C THR A 35 -26.81 2.72 6.36
N PRO A 36 -25.78 2.49 5.51
CA PRO A 36 -25.10 3.52 4.73
C PRO A 36 -26.09 4.53 4.15
N ASP A 37 -25.94 5.79 4.54
CA ASP A 37 -26.76 6.88 4.02
C ASP A 37 -26.38 7.13 2.56
N GLY A 38 -27.28 6.80 1.63
CA GLY A 38 -27.04 6.96 0.20
C GLY A 38 -25.78 6.25 -0.34
N GLY A 39 -25.30 5.18 0.31
CA GLY A 39 -24.07 4.46 -0.06
C GLY A 39 -22.77 5.03 0.53
N PHE A 40 -22.85 5.87 1.57
CA PHE A 40 -21.71 6.43 2.28
C PHE A 40 -21.61 5.93 3.73
N ILE A 41 -20.37 5.83 4.23
CA ILE A 41 -20.07 5.74 5.67
C ILE A 41 -19.21 6.96 6.03
N GLY A 42 -19.82 7.95 6.67
CA GLY A 42 -19.19 9.25 6.90
C GLY A 42 -18.81 9.92 5.58
N LEU A 43 -17.51 10.19 5.37
CA LEU A 43 -17.03 10.77 4.11
C LEU A 43 -16.80 9.73 3.00
N TRP A 44 -16.75 8.45 3.35
CA TRP A 44 -16.33 7.39 2.44
C TRP A 44 -17.48 6.91 1.57
N LYS A 45 -17.36 7.09 0.25
CA LYS A 45 -18.22 6.43 -0.73
C LYS A 45 -17.86 4.95 -0.81
N ILE A 46 -18.85 4.09 -0.61
CA ILE A 46 -18.64 2.65 -0.73
C ILE A 46 -18.78 2.24 -2.19
N VAL A 47 -17.83 1.43 -2.66
CA VAL A 47 -17.86 0.80 -3.98
C VAL A 47 -17.77 -0.70 -3.78
N VAL A 48 -18.88 -1.39 -4.04
CA VAL A 48 -18.93 -2.85 -4.01
C VAL A 48 -18.35 -3.38 -5.32
N VAL A 49 -17.28 -4.15 -5.22
CA VAL A 49 -16.63 -4.78 -6.37
C VAL A 49 -17.26 -6.15 -6.60
N LYS A 50 -17.91 -6.31 -7.74
CA LYS A 50 -18.48 -7.57 -8.21
C LYS A 50 -17.56 -8.20 -9.25
N ASN A 51 -17.72 -9.50 -9.49
CA ASN A 51 -16.97 -10.25 -10.50
C ASN A 51 -15.45 -10.05 -10.36
N LEU A 52 -14.91 -10.48 -9.22
CA LEU A 52 -13.51 -10.28 -8.88
C LEU A 52 -12.60 -10.97 -9.92
N PRO A 53 -11.54 -10.29 -10.40
CA PRO A 53 -10.70 -10.83 -11.47
C PRO A 53 -9.72 -11.91 -11.01
N TYR A 54 -9.62 -12.17 -9.70
CA TYR A 54 -8.73 -13.16 -9.12
C TYR A 54 -9.39 -13.83 -7.93
N ASP A 55 -9.11 -15.12 -7.73
CA ASP A 55 -9.52 -15.87 -6.54
C ASP A 55 -8.76 -15.41 -5.29
N ASP A 56 -7.50 -14.98 -5.44
CA ASP A 56 -6.72 -14.43 -4.33
C ASP A 56 -7.12 -12.98 -4.04
N MET A 57 -7.86 -12.78 -2.96
CA MET A 57 -8.29 -11.47 -2.47
C MET A 57 -7.13 -10.49 -2.22
N ARG A 58 -5.92 -10.96 -1.90
CA ARG A 58 -4.75 -10.08 -1.75
C ARG A 58 -4.35 -9.47 -3.08
N ARG A 59 -4.48 -10.24 -4.17
CA ARG A 59 -4.21 -9.81 -5.54
C ARG A 59 -5.29 -8.86 -6.04
N VAL A 60 -6.57 -9.16 -5.77
CA VAL A 60 -7.70 -8.23 -6.01
C VAL A 60 -7.43 -6.88 -5.37
N GLY A 61 -7.02 -6.86 -4.10
CA GLY A 61 -6.69 -5.63 -3.37
C GLY A 61 -5.52 -4.84 -3.97
N LYS A 62 -4.66 -5.44 -4.81
CA LYS A 62 -3.58 -4.72 -5.48
C LYS A 62 -4.07 -3.83 -6.61
N ILE A 63 -5.24 -4.09 -7.20
CA ILE A 63 -5.78 -3.27 -8.29
C ILE A 63 -6.03 -1.83 -7.83
N PRO A 64 -6.90 -1.56 -6.83
CA PRO A 64 -7.11 -0.19 -6.36
C PRO A 64 -5.89 0.38 -5.65
N LYS A 65 -5.04 -0.47 -5.08
CA LYS A 65 -3.78 -0.06 -4.45
C LYS A 65 -2.75 0.43 -5.44
N MET A 66 -2.56 -0.23 -6.58
CA MET A 66 -1.46 0.06 -7.50
C MET A 66 -1.93 0.83 -8.73
N LEU A 67 -3.19 0.67 -9.15
CA LEU A 67 -3.70 1.29 -10.37
C LEU A 67 -4.75 2.39 -10.15
N PRO A 68 -4.68 3.25 -9.09
CA PRO A 68 -5.70 4.28 -8.91
C PRO A 68 -5.74 5.29 -10.06
N HIS A 69 -4.64 5.49 -10.79
CA HIS A 69 -4.60 6.35 -11.98
C HIS A 69 -5.43 5.79 -13.16
N ARG A 70 -5.71 4.48 -13.17
CA ARG A 70 -6.60 3.84 -14.16
C ARG A 70 -8.06 3.91 -13.72
N LEU A 71 -8.31 3.78 -12.42
CA LEU A 71 -9.64 3.83 -11.83
C LEU A 71 -10.19 5.27 -11.76
N PHE A 72 -9.32 6.25 -11.57
CA PHE A 72 -9.66 7.66 -11.41
C PHE A 72 -8.82 8.52 -12.37
N PRO A 73 -9.10 8.50 -13.69
CA PRO A 73 -8.25 9.13 -14.71
C PRO A 73 -8.12 10.65 -14.57
N PHE A 74 -9.07 11.29 -13.88
CA PHE A 74 -9.05 12.74 -13.61
C PHE A 74 -8.40 13.11 -12.27
N ALA A 75 -8.04 12.12 -11.44
CA ALA A 75 -7.34 12.40 -10.19
C ALA A 75 -5.89 12.79 -10.49
N ARG A 76 -5.44 13.91 -9.91
CA ARG A 76 -4.04 14.35 -10.00
C ARG A 76 -3.16 13.72 -8.93
N TYR A 77 -3.76 13.33 -7.81
CA TYR A 77 -3.10 12.71 -6.68
C TYR A 77 -3.97 11.61 -6.09
N SER A 78 -3.36 10.63 -5.43
CA SER A 78 -4.07 9.62 -4.64
C SER A 78 -3.34 9.28 -3.36
N ILE A 79 -4.12 8.91 -2.34
CA ILE A 79 -3.61 8.37 -1.08
C ILE A 79 -4.23 6.98 -0.91
N TRP A 80 -3.40 5.95 -0.91
CA TRP A 80 -3.82 4.60 -0.54
C TRP A 80 -3.69 4.42 0.97
N LEU A 81 -4.70 3.79 1.57
CA LEU A 81 -4.76 3.46 2.98
C LEU A 81 -5.31 2.03 3.10
N ASP A 82 -4.52 1.10 3.65
CA ASP A 82 -5.03 -0.24 3.96
C ASP A 82 -6.19 -0.15 4.96
N SER A 83 -7.14 -1.08 4.87
CA SER A 83 -8.34 -1.12 5.74
C SER A 83 -8.03 -1.22 7.24
N LYS A 84 -6.85 -1.76 7.59
CA LYS A 84 -6.34 -1.80 8.97
C LYS A 84 -5.93 -0.43 9.52
N LEU A 85 -5.91 0.62 8.70
CA LEU A 85 -5.45 1.95 9.10
C LEU A 85 -6.59 2.96 9.13
N ARG A 86 -6.46 3.95 10.01
CA ARG A 86 -7.29 5.15 10.07
C ARG A 86 -6.42 6.36 9.87
N LEU A 87 -6.77 7.19 8.89
CA LEU A 87 -6.11 8.47 8.65
C LEU A 87 -6.24 9.36 9.90
N GLN A 88 -5.21 10.14 10.21
CA GLN A 88 -5.17 11.05 11.38
C GLN A 88 -4.88 12.50 10.97
N ARG A 89 -4.57 12.73 9.70
CA ARG A 89 -4.17 14.03 9.17
C ARG A 89 -5.01 14.38 7.96
N ASP A 90 -5.15 15.67 7.71
CA ASP A 90 -5.88 16.18 6.55
C ASP A 90 -5.16 15.76 5.24
N PRO A 91 -5.88 15.24 4.23
CA PRO A 91 -5.26 14.74 3.00
C PRO A 91 -4.39 15.76 2.25
N LEU A 92 -4.79 17.04 2.19
CA LEU A 92 -4.00 18.06 1.51
C LEU A 92 -2.69 18.35 2.25
N GLN A 93 -2.68 18.28 3.58
CA GLN A 93 -1.44 18.37 4.37
C GLN A 93 -0.51 17.18 4.13
N LEU A 94 -1.07 16.00 3.86
CA LEU A 94 -0.27 14.81 3.53
C LEU A 94 0.37 14.94 2.14
N LEU A 95 -0.34 15.49 1.16
CA LEU A 95 0.25 15.80 -0.15
C LEU A 95 1.38 16.83 -0.02
N ASP A 96 1.15 17.88 0.76
CA ASP A 96 2.15 18.90 1.03
C ASP A 96 3.43 18.31 1.66
N TYR A 97 3.26 17.55 2.75
CA TYR A 97 4.37 17.00 3.52
C TYR A 97 5.17 15.93 2.74
N PHE A 98 4.48 14.96 2.12
CA PHE A 98 5.15 13.81 1.52
C PHE A 98 5.60 14.06 0.08
N LEU A 99 4.94 14.97 -0.65
CA LEU A 99 5.20 15.24 -2.06
C LEU A 99 5.70 16.66 -2.32
N TRP A 100 4.85 17.67 -2.09
CA TRP A 100 5.09 19.01 -2.65
C TRP A 100 6.33 19.71 -2.10
N ARG A 101 6.55 19.71 -0.79
CA ARG A 101 7.68 20.42 -0.15
C ARG A 101 9.05 20.01 -0.68
N LYS A 102 9.19 18.79 -1.18
CA LYS A 102 10.46 18.21 -1.63
C LYS A 102 10.45 17.79 -3.10
N GLY A 103 9.38 18.13 -3.84
CA GLY A 103 9.27 17.79 -5.26
C GLY A 103 9.21 16.29 -5.54
N HIS A 104 8.62 15.49 -4.64
CA HIS A 104 8.43 14.06 -4.87
C HIS A 104 7.13 13.76 -5.61
N GLU A 105 7.11 12.66 -6.36
CA GLU A 105 5.95 12.18 -7.12
C GLU A 105 5.31 10.95 -6.47
N TYR A 106 6.06 10.24 -5.63
CA TYR A 106 5.65 9.01 -5.01
C TYR A 106 6.21 8.93 -3.60
N ALA A 107 5.40 8.57 -2.62
CA ALA A 107 5.84 8.37 -1.25
C ALA A 107 5.27 7.09 -0.68
N ILE A 108 6.13 6.30 -0.03
CA ILE A 108 5.78 5.03 0.61
C ILE A 108 6.63 4.84 1.86
N SER A 109 6.06 4.23 2.90
CA SER A 109 6.81 3.96 4.13
C SER A 109 7.86 2.88 3.86
N ASN A 110 9.03 2.99 4.46
CA ASN A 110 9.89 1.84 4.66
C ASN A 110 9.25 0.89 5.69
N HIS A 111 9.62 -0.38 5.63
CA HIS A 111 9.24 -1.33 6.66
C HIS A 111 10.03 -1.05 7.96
N TYR A 112 9.38 -1.25 9.10
CA TYR A 112 9.84 -0.79 10.43
C TYR A 112 10.93 -1.66 11.07
N ASP A 113 11.27 -2.77 10.44
CA ASP A 113 12.11 -3.84 11.03
C ASP A 113 13.02 -4.43 9.96
N ARG A 114 12.43 -5.05 8.94
CA ARG A 114 13.18 -5.61 7.80
C ARG A 114 13.54 -4.55 6.76
N HIS A 115 14.77 -4.65 6.24
CA HIS A 115 15.28 -3.69 5.25
C HIS A 115 15.85 -4.32 3.99
N CYS A 116 16.21 -5.61 4.03
CA CYS A 116 16.77 -6.34 2.92
C CYS A 116 15.75 -7.32 2.32
N LEU A 117 15.71 -7.45 0.99
CA LEU A 117 14.81 -8.40 0.33
C LEU A 117 15.12 -9.85 0.72
N TRP A 118 16.40 -10.19 0.97
CA TRP A 118 16.81 -11.53 1.40
C TRP A 118 16.16 -11.92 2.74
N GLU A 119 16.08 -10.97 3.67
CA GLU A 119 15.42 -11.16 4.96
C GLU A 119 13.91 -11.30 4.78
N GLU A 120 13.31 -10.49 3.92
CA GLU A 120 11.87 -10.53 3.63
C GLU A 120 11.47 -11.85 2.95
N VAL A 121 12.27 -12.37 2.02
CA VAL A 121 12.06 -13.68 1.39
C VAL A 121 12.08 -14.79 2.45
N ALA A 122 13.13 -14.84 3.28
CA ALA A 122 13.24 -15.81 4.36
C ALA A 122 12.05 -15.71 5.34
N GLN A 123 11.63 -14.49 5.67
CA GLN A 123 10.50 -14.25 6.56
C GLN A 123 9.15 -14.66 5.97
N ASN A 124 8.92 -14.44 4.66
CA ASN A 124 7.69 -14.89 4.00
C ASN A 124 7.60 -16.42 3.99
N LYS A 125 8.72 -17.13 3.78
CA LYS A 125 8.79 -18.60 3.86
C LYS A 125 8.59 -19.09 5.30
N LYS A 126 9.33 -18.52 6.26
CA LYS A 126 9.22 -18.89 7.68
C LYS A 126 7.79 -18.75 8.21
N LEU A 127 7.06 -17.72 7.76
CA LEU A 127 5.68 -17.47 8.18
C LEU A 127 4.62 -18.10 7.25
N ASN A 128 5.03 -18.98 6.31
CA ASN A 128 4.17 -19.64 5.32
C ASN A 128 3.19 -18.67 4.64
N LYS A 129 3.69 -17.50 4.22
CA LYS A 129 2.86 -16.41 3.71
C LYS A 129 2.39 -16.60 2.27
N TYR A 130 3.10 -17.43 1.52
CA TYR A 130 2.79 -17.81 0.15
C TYR A 130 3.53 -19.10 -0.20
N ASN A 131 3.22 -19.69 -1.35
CA ASN A 131 3.91 -20.87 -1.85
C ASN A 131 5.44 -20.61 -1.97
N HIS A 132 6.25 -21.47 -1.36
CA HIS A 132 7.71 -21.30 -1.28
C HIS A 132 8.38 -21.40 -2.66
N THR A 133 7.93 -22.31 -3.52
CA THR A 133 8.47 -22.47 -4.87
C THR A 133 8.27 -21.19 -5.69
N VAL A 134 7.08 -20.59 -5.64
CA VAL A 134 6.81 -19.33 -6.35
C VAL A 134 7.64 -18.16 -5.80
N ILE A 135 7.89 -18.13 -4.48
CA ILE A 135 8.78 -17.14 -3.87
C ILE A 135 10.21 -17.33 -4.36
N ASP A 136 10.69 -18.57 -4.42
CA ASP A 136 12.04 -18.90 -4.87
C ASP A 136 12.21 -18.53 -6.36
N GLU A 137 11.27 -18.91 -7.23
CA GLU A 137 11.23 -18.52 -8.65
C GLU A 137 11.26 -16.98 -8.83
N GLN A 138 10.44 -16.25 -8.08
CA GLN A 138 10.42 -14.78 -8.12
C GLN A 138 11.79 -14.20 -7.75
N PHE A 139 12.39 -14.73 -6.69
CA PHE A 139 13.63 -14.20 -6.15
C PHE A 139 14.84 -14.53 -7.04
N GLU A 140 14.92 -15.77 -7.54
CA GLU A 140 15.92 -16.20 -8.51
C GLU A 140 15.83 -15.37 -9.80
N PHE A 141 14.61 -15.11 -10.30
CA PHE A 141 14.40 -14.24 -11.45
C PHE A 141 14.96 -12.83 -11.20
N TYR A 142 14.72 -12.24 -10.02
CA TYR A 142 15.25 -10.92 -9.68
C TYR A 142 16.77 -10.91 -9.55
N GLN A 143 17.36 -11.94 -8.96
CA GLN A 143 18.81 -12.06 -8.86
C GLN A 143 19.46 -12.19 -10.24
N ALA A 144 18.88 -13.02 -11.12
CA ALA A 144 19.36 -13.20 -12.49
C ALA A 144 19.29 -11.90 -13.31
N ASP A 145 18.27 -11.06 -13.09
CA ASP A 145 18.14 -9.74 -13.74
C ASP A 145 18.86 -8.60 -12.97
N GLY A 146 19.80 -8.97 -12.09
CA GLY A 146 20.78 -8.04 -11.51
C GLY A 146 20.40 -7.41 -10.17
N LEU A 147 19.40 -7.94 -9.45
CA LEU A 147 19.12 -7.50 -8.09
C LEU A 147 20.28 -7.89 -7.16
N LYS A 148 20.84 -6.89 -6.47
CA LYS A 148 21.93 -7.09 -5.49
C LYS A 148 21.42 -6.98 -4.05
N LYS A 149 22.14 -7.64 -3.14
CA LYS A 149 21.86 -7.59 -1.70
C LYS A 149 21.93 -6.15 -1.20
N PHE A 150 20.94 -5.76 -0.40
CA PHE A 150 20.88 -4.41 0.16
C PHE A 150 22.09 -4.15 1.06
N ASN A 151 22.79 -3.03 0.84
CA ASN A 151 23.88 -2.57 1.68
C ASN A 151 23.50 -1.24 2.33
N ALA A 152 23.26 -1.25 3.64
CA ALA A 152 22.88 -0.05 4.38
C ALA A 152 24.00 1.00 4.42
N SER A 153 25.27 0.58 4.33
CA SER A 153 26.44 1.45 4.37
C SER A 153 26.84 2.02 3.00
N ASP A 154 26.19 1.58 1.91
CA ASP A 154 26.46 2.10 0.57
C ASP A 154 25.99 3.56 0.47
N PRO A 155 26.89 4.53 0.22
CA PRO A 155 26.51 5.94 0.05
C PRO A 155 25.72 6.17 -1.25
N ASN A 156 25.81 5.27 -2.23
CA ASN A 156 25.16 5.38 -3.53
C ASN A 156 23.86 4.57 -3.62
N LYS A 157 23.35 4.03 -2.50
CA LYS A 157 22.10 3.28 -2.47
C LYS A 157 20.94 4.10 -3.03
N LEU A 158 20.18 3.50 -3.95
CA LEU A 158 19.06 4.17 -4.60
C LEU A 158 17.82 4.33 -3.69
N LEU A 159 17.74 3.51 -2.64
CA LEU A 159 16.66 3.50 -1.65
C LEU A 159 17.26 3.38 -0.25
N PRO A 160 16.60 3.93 0.79
CA PRO A 160 17.01 3.71 2.17
C PRO A 160 16.71 2.27 2.66
N SER A 161 15.91 1.51 1.92
CA SER A 161 15.57 0.11 2.19
C SER A 161 15.03 -0.56 0.92
N ASN A 162 15.20 -1.88 0.80
CA ASN A 162 14.54 -2.67 -0.25
C ASN A 162 13.09 -3.07 0.11
N VAL A 163 12.67 -2.90 1.36
CA VAL A 163 11.41 -3.46 1.85
C VAL A 163 10.46 -2.31 2.25
N PRO A 164 9.39 -2.05 1.48
CA PRO A 164 8.40 -1.06 1.87
C PRO A 164 7.42 -1.62 2.90
N GLU A 165 6.75 -0.72 3.62
CA GLU A 165 5.46 -0.96 4.28
C GLU A 165 4.38 -0.31 3.42
N GLY A 166 3.75 -1.11 2.55
CA GLY A 166 2.82 -0.63 1.53
C GLY A 166 1.44 -0.23 2.06
N SER A 167 1.20 -0.18 3.37
CA SER A 167 -0.13 0.12 3.92
C SER A 167 -0.55 1.58 3.78
N PHE A 168 0.38 2.48 3.47
CA PHE A 168 0.11 3.89 3.22
C PHE A 168 0.99 4.39 2.08
N ILE A 169 0.38 4.90 1.01
CA ILE A 169 1.07 5.37 -0.19
C ILE A 169 0.48 6.70 -0.63
N VAL A 170 1.30 7.72 -0.87
CA VAL A 170 0.90 9.04 -1.35
C VAL A 170 1.50 9.25 -2.73
N ARG A 171 0.70 9.63 -3.73
CA ARG A 171 1.16 9.68 -5.13
C ARG A 171 0.63 10.90 -5.86
N ALA A 172 1.49 11.48 -6.70
CA ALA A 172 1.10 12.30 -7.84
C ALA A 172 0.95 11.39 -9.08
N HIS A 173 -0.04 11.67 -9.92
CA HIS A 173 -0.30 10.91 -11.14
C HIS A 173 0.49 11.46 -12.34
N THR A 174 1.81 11.40 -12.23
CA THR A 174 2.74 11.76 -13.30
C THR A 174 3.04 10.55 -14.18
N PRO A 175 3.62 10.74 -15.40
CA PRO A 175 3.99 9.63 -16.26
C PRO A 175 4.92 8.60 -15.58
N MET A 176 5.93 9.05 -14.84
CA MET A 176 6.88 8.16 -14.15
C MET A 176 6.25 7.40 -12.97
N SER A 177 5.45 8.09 -12.15
CA SER A 177 4.72 7.47 -11.03
C SER A 177 3.71 6.42 -11.51
N ASN A 178 2.99 6.71 -12.60
CA ASN A 178 2.03 5.79 -13.19
C ASN A 178 2.73 4.59 -13.86
N LEU A 179 3.83 4.82 -14.58
CA LEU A 179 4.66 3.75 -15.16
C LEU A 179 5.19 2.82 -14.07
N PHE A 180 5.80 3.37 -13.01
CA PHE A 180 6.27 2.58 -11.88
C PHE A 180 5.15 1.73 -11.27
N SER A 181 3.98 2.34 -11.06
CA SER A 181 2.83 1.65 -10.49
C SER A 181 2.34 0.48 -11.35
N CYS A 182 2.32 0.66 -12.69
CA CYS A 182 1.98 -0.41 -13.62
C CYS A 182 3.02 -1.53 -13.61
N LEU A 183 4.31 -1.20 -13.67
CA LEU A 183 5.38 -2.19 -13.61
C LEU A 183 5.35 -2.99 -12.30
N TRP A 184 5.09 -2.31 -11.18
CA TRP A 184 4.99 -2.98 -9.87
C TRP A 184 3.79 -3.92 -9.81
N PHE A 185 2.66 -3.52 -10.41
CA PHE A 185 1.50 -4.38 -10.55
C PHE A 185 1.78 -5.60 -11.44
N ASN A 186 2.52 -5.44 -12.54
CA ASN A 186 2.91 -6.57 -13.41
C ASN A 186 3.75 -7.60 -12.64
N GLU A 187 4.65 -7.17 -11.74
CA GLU A 187 5.43 -8.09 -10.92
C GLU A 187 4.57 -8.86 -9.89
N VAL A 188 3.57 -8.18 -9.31
CA VAL A 188 2.56 -8.79 -8.44
C VAL A 188 1.73 -9.82 -9.19
N GLU A 189 1.35 -9.48 -10.42
CA GLU A 189 0.52 -10.32 -11.29
C GLU A 189 1.32 -11.53 -11.80
N ARG A 190 2.59 -11.35 -12.13
CA ARG A 190 3.45 -12.44 -12.58
C ARG A 190 3.80 -13.44 -11.48
N PHE A 191 4.08 -12.94 -10.27
CA PHE A 191 4.60 -13.76 -9.19
C PHE A 191 3.64 -13.79 -8.01
N THR A 192 3.99 -13.11 -6.92
CA THR A 192 3.26 -13.16 -5.65
C THR A 192 2.60 -11.80 -5.35
N PRO A 193 1.45 -11.79 -4.66
CA PRO A 193 0.83 -10.55 -4.20
C PRO A 193 1.53 -9.94 -2.98
N ARG A 194 2.71 -10.47 -2.60
CA ARG A 194 3.55 -9.96 -1.51
C ARG A 194 4.35 -8.78 -2.06
N ASP A 195 3.69 -7.63 -2.11
CA ASP A 195 4.20 -6.40 -2.73
C ASP A 195 5.58 -5.92 -2.20
N GLN A 196 5.93 -6.31 -0.98
CA GLN A 196 7.26 -6.11 -0.40
C GLN A 196 8.38 -6.81 -1.20
N LEU A 197 8.08 -7.95 -1.84
CA LEU A 197 9.05 -8.74 -2.58
C LEU A 197 9.42 -8.12 -3.93
N SER A 198 8.48 -7.46 -4.60
CA SER A 198 8.66 -6.91 -5.94
C SER A 198 9.07 -5.44 -5.97
N PHE A 199 8.86 -4.69 -4.89
CA PHE A 199 9.01 -3.23 -4.91
C PHE A 199 10.41 -2.75 -5.28
N ALA A 200 11.44 -3.20 -4.56
CA ALA A 200 12.81 -2.72 -4.79
C ALA A 200 13.35 -3.15 -6.16
N TYR A 201 13.07 -4.39 -6.56
CA TYR A 201 13.41 -4.86 -7.90
C TYR A 201 12.79 -3.97 -8.98
N THR A 202 11.48 -3.70 -8.89
CA THR A 202 10.77 -2.85 -9.85
C THR A 202 11.38 -1.45 -9.92
N TYR A 203 11.68 -0.84 -8.77
CA TYR A 203 12.25 0.50 -8.72
C TYR A 203 13.66 0.54 -9.31
N GLN A 204 14.53 -0.42 -8.93
CA GLN A 204 15.89 -0.50 -9.43
C GLN A 204 15.92 -0.77 -10.94
N LYS A 205 15.04 -1.66 -11.43
CA LYS A 205 14.90 -1.92 -12.86
C LYS A 205 14.45 -0.69 -13.63
N LEU A 206 13.43 0.01 -13.14
CA LEU A 206 12.96 1.27 -13.75
C LEU A 206 14.08 2.31 -13.83
N ARG A 207 14.84 2.51 -12.74
CA ARG A 207 15.99 3.43 -12.68
C ARG A 207 17.10 3.02 -13.65
N ARG A 208 17.41 1.72 -13.74
CA ARG A 208 18.44 1.18 -14.64
C ARG A 208 18.06 1.30 -16.11
N THR A 209 16.79 1.10 -16.46
CA THR A 209 16.33 1.14 -17.87
C THR A 209 15.91 2.52 -18.34
N ASN A 210 15.79 3.51 -17.44
CA ASN A 210 15.40 4.88 -17.76
C ASN A 210 16.32 5.90 -17.05
N PRO A 211 17.64 5.92 -17.35
CA PRO A 211 18.60 6.77 -16.64
C PRO A 211 18.32 8.26 -16.78
N ASP A 212 17.81 8.69 -17.94
CA ASP A 212 17.57 10.11 -18.26
C ASP A 212 16.23 10.65 -17.74
N LYS A 213 15.38 9.78 -17.18
CA LYS A 213 14.06 10.14 -16.66
C LYS A 213 14.03 9.86 -15.16
N PRO A 214 14.36 10.85 -14.31
CA PRO A 214 14.33 10.65 -12.87
C PRO A 214 12.91 10.34 -12.41
N PHE A 215 12.82 9.44 -11.43
CA PHE A 215 11.59 9.15 -10.69
C PHE A 215 11.81 9.57 -9.24
N TYR A 216 11.11 10.61 -8.81
CA TYR A 216 11.33 11.21 -7.50
C TYR A 216 10.50 10.51 -6.42
N LEU A 217 11.07 9.43 -5.88
CA LEU A 217 10.44 8.62 -4.85
C LEU A 217 10.94 9.00 -3.43
N ASN A 218 10.00 9.18 -2.51
CA ASN A 218 10.23 9.38 -1.09
C ASN A 218 9.92 8.10 -0.31
N MET A 219 10.95 7.38 0.12
CA MET A 219 10.77 6.29 1.06
C MET A 219 10.98 6.81 2.49
N PHE A 220 9.88 7.17 3.15
CA PHE A 220 9.89 7.80 4.47
C PHE A 220 9.86 6.76 5.61
N LYS A 221 10.12 7.20 6.85
CA LYS A 221 10.21 6.29 8.01
C LYS A 221 8.82 5.86 8.51
N ASP A 222 8.69 4.64 9.03
CA ASP A 222 7.42 4.16 9.63
C ASP A 222 6.88 5.08 10.75
N CYS A 223 7.73 5.81 11.47
CA CYS A 223 7.26 6.79 12.46
C CYS A 223 6.38 7.90 11.83
N GLU A 224 6.73 8.36 10.62
CA GLU A 224 5.94 9.33 9.86
C GLU A 224 4.61 8.71 9.41
N ARG A 225 4.64 7.43 8.98
CA ARG A 225 3.41 6.66 8.70
C ARG A 225 2.49 6.60 9.93
N ARG A 226 3.04 6.33 11.12
CA ARG A 226 2.27 6.24 12.39
C ARG A 226 1.61 7.59 12.73
N ALA A 227 2.30 8.69 12.44
CA ALA A 227 1.81 10.04 12.66
C ALA A 227 0.70 10.42 11.66
N ALA A 228 0.76 9.90 10.43
CA ALA A 228 -0.23 10.12 9.39
C ALA A 228 -1.47 9.22 9.53
N ALA A 229 -1.27 7.95 9.92
CA ALA A 229 -2.33 6.95 10.03
C ALA A 229 -2.07 5.95 11.18
N LYS A 230 -3.09 5.71 11.99
CA LYS A 230 -3.04 4.78 13.13
C LYS A 230 -3.62 3.42 12.75
N LEU A 231 -3.03 2.37 13.31
CA LEU A 231 -3.59 1.02 13.22
C LEU A 231 -4.93 1.00 13.97
N PHE A 232 -5.96 0.50 13.31
CA PHE A 232 -7.24 0.18 13.92
C PHE A 232 -7.32 -1.33 14.12
N ARG A 233 -7.49 -1.75 15.36
CA ARG A 233 -7.73 -3.16 15.70
C ARG A 233 -9.23 -3.44 15.51
N HIS A 234 -9.56 -4.44 14.71
CA HIS A 234 -10.94 -4.92 14.61
C HIS A 234 -11.33 -5.61 15.92
N ILE A 235 -12.56 -5.39 16.38
CA ILE A 235 -13.13 -5.95 17.63
C ILE A 235 -13.06 -7.50 17.64
N SER A 236 -12.98 -8.13 16.47
CA SER A 236 -12.77 -9.59 16.34
C SER A 236 -11.48 -10.10 16.98
N ASP A 237 -10.41 -9.30 16.99
CA ASP A 237 -9.14 -9.68 17.64
C ASP A 237 -9.21 -9.54 19.17
N GLU A 238 -10.05 -8.65 19.68
CA GLU A 238 -10.34 -8.59 21.12
C GLU A 238 -11.18 -9.79 21.55
N LYS A 239 -12.19 -10.21 20.77
CA LYS A 239 -12.97 -11.43 21.08
C LYS A 239 -12.12 -12.70 21.05
N ARG A 240 -11.20 -12.84 20.07
CA ARG A 240 -10.25 -13.98 20.02
C ARG A 240 -9.27 -13.99 21.19
N ASN A 241 -8.74 -12.84 21.58
CA ASN A 241 -7.82 -12.74 22.73
C ASN A 241 -8.53 -12.94 24.07
N VAL A 242 -9.81 -12.55 24.20
CA VAL A 242 -10.62 -12.80 25.40
C VAL A 242 -10.97 -14.29 25.52
N GLN A 243 -11.29 -14.98 24.42
CA GLN A 243 -11.49 -16.44 24.44
C GLN A 243 -10.22 -17.23 24.74
N GLN A 244 -9.06 -16.80 24.24
CA GLN A 244 -7.78 -17.45 24.57
C GLN A 244 -7.33 -17.23 26.03
N LYS A 245 -7.69 -16.09 26.65
CA LYS A 245 -7.42 -15.84 28.07
C LYS A 245 -8.42 -16.49 29.04
N ALA A 246 -9.60 -16.86 28.55
CA ALA A 246 -10.62 -17.56 29.36
C ALA A 246 -10.45 -19.09 29.37
N THR A 247 -9.45 -19.62 28.65
CA THR A 247 -9.18 -21.07 28.54
C THR A 247 -7.80 -21.45 29.10
N VAL A 248 -7.23 -20.64 30.01
CA VAL A 248 -6.05 -20.96 30.81
C VAL A 248 -6.42 -20.88 32.28
#